data_AF-A0A368F9U5-F1
#
_entry.id   AF-A0A368F9U5-F1
#
_cell.length_a   1.000
_cell.length_b   1.000
_cell.length_c   1.000
_cell.angle_alpha   90.00
_cell.angle_beta   90.00
_cell.angle_gamma   90.00
#
_symmetry.space_group_name_H-M   'P 1'
#
loop_
_entity.id
_entity.type
_entity.pdbx_description
1 polymer ?
#
loop_
_entity_poly.entity_id
_entity_poly.type
_entity_poly.pdbx_seq_one_letter_code
_entity_poly.pdbx_strand_id
1 'polypeptide(L)'
;VRSDIDRRRFIKALDRAKFGGEDIALQFGKFRMVEEVDHLDCLRWIFVCGESKLLYAIAEANSVIRHYLIAESEKEAIAVINKCESLKFVTVKNSSESEPSNFDGAAGVVVDEFNNHCLYLSAQAQCTTFAMECARAQAAANKVAEEEEGSEWSQRNDLDWARSEQLRVLRERFYASILNMLLRDLGMCDDATAILDLLPVLADEDLDLYTVLMLDIYEGSDRIHDAFC
;
A
#
# COMPACT_ATOMS: atom_id res chain seq x y z
N VAL A 1 -8.93 27.47 -11.51
CA VAL A 1 -8.24 27.41 -10.21
C VAL A 1 -7.14 26.37 -10.36
N ARG A 2 -5.85 26.72 -10.21
CA ARG A 2 -4.74 25.84 -10.64
C ARG A 2 -3.97 25.18 -9.50
N SER A 3 -4.02 25.75 -8.30
CA SER A 3 -3.30 25.23 -7.12
C SER A 3 -4.23 24.99 -5.93
N ASP A 4 -3.77 24.18 -4.97
CA ASP A 4 -4.49 23.95 -3.71
C ASP A 4 -4.66 25.25 -2.90
N ILE A 5 -3.73 26.20 -3.05
CA ILE A 5 -3.84 27.54 -2.47
C ILE A 5 -5.00 28.30 -3.11
N ASP A 6 -5.14 28.24 -4.43
CA ASP A 6 -6.23 28.90 -5.14
C ASP A 6 -7.58 28.27 -4.80
N ARG A 7 -7.65 26.94 -4.66
CA ARG A 7 -8.87 26.22 -4.23
C ARG A 7 -9.31 26.67 -2.85
N ARG A 8 -8.38 26.75 -1.88
CA ARG A 8 -8.66 27.28 -0.54
C ARG A 8 -9.13 28.73 -0.56
N ARG A 9 -8.52 29.58 -1.39
CA ARG A 9 -8.95 30.98 -1.55
C ARG A 9 -10.36 31.07 -2.13
N PHE A 10 -10.66 30.23 -3.11
CA PHE A 10 -11.98 30.15 -3.74
C PHE A 10 -13.05 29.73 -2.74
N ILE A 11 -12.82 28.64 -1.98
CA ILE A 11 -13.72 28.17 -0.92
C ILE A 11 -13.97 29.31 0.09
N LYS A 12 -12.91 29.94 0.61
CA LYS A 12 -13.03 31.06 1.55
C LYS A 12 -13.80 32.25 0.98
N ALA A 13 -13.68 32.52 -0.32
CA ALA A 13 -14.43 33.60 -0.96
C ALA A 13 -15.93 33.28 -1.03
N LEU A 14 -16.29 32.03 -1.34
CA LEU A 14 -17.68 31.57 -1.33
C LEU A 14 -18.28 31.57 0.08
N ASP A 15 -17.52 31.16 1.09
CA ASP A 15 -17.98 31.21 2.48
C ASP A 15 -18.25 32.64 2.95
N ARG A 16 -17.37 33.60 2.61
CA ARG A 16 -17.59 35.02 2.90
C ARG A 16 -18.85 35.57 2.23
N ALA A 17 -19.17 35.04 1.06
CA ALA A 17 -20.38 35.38 0.31
C ALA A 17 -21.61 34.54 0.73
N LYS A 18 -21.49 33.68 1.76
CA LYS A 18 -22.55 32.82 2.31
C LYS A 18 -23.11 31.79 1.31
N PHE A 19 -22.29 31.31 0.38
CA PHE A 19 -22.68 30.29 -0.61
C PHE A 19 -22.32 28.85 -0.22
N GLY A 20 -21.65 28.63 0.92
CA GLY A 20 -21.20 27.29 1.33
C GLY A 20 -20.10 26.75 0.43
N GLY A 21 -18.89 27.33 0.55
CA GLY A 21 -17.76 27.02 -0.32
C GLY A 21 -17.32 25.57 -0.27
N GLU A 22 -17.32 24.96 0.91
CA GLU A 22 -17.00 23.54 1.06
C GLU A 22 -18.03 22.63 0.40
N ASP A 23 -19.34 22.95 0.50
CA ASP A 23 -20.38 22.14 -0.13
C ASP A 23 -20.29 22.19 -1.66
N ILE A 24 -19.92 23.34 -2.21
CA ILE A 24 -19.61 23.50 -3.64
C ILE A 24 -18.35 22.72 -4.02
N ALA A 25 -17.30 22.77 -3.20
CA ALA A 25 -16.06 22.01 -3.43
C ALA A 25 -16.30 20.50 -3.44
N LEU A 26 -17.20 20.00 -2.57
CA LEU A 26 -17.64 18.61 -2.59
C LEU A 26 -18.30 18.23 -3.92
N GLN A 27 -19.15 19.10 -4.48
CA GLN A 27 -19.77 18.82 -5.78
C GLN A 27 -18.76 18.75 -6.93
N PHE A 28 -17.67 19.52 -6.86
CA PHE A 28 -16.60 19.46 -7.86
C PHE A 28 -15.74 18.20 -7.76
N GLY A 29 -15.49 17.70 -6.55
CA GLY A 29 -14.67 16.51 -6.37
C GLY A 29 -15.42 15.19 -6.34
N LYS A 30 -16.75 15.21 -6.38
CA LYS A 30 -17.58 14.01 -6.43
C LYS A 30 -17.26 13.18 -7.66
N PHE A 31 -16.98 11.90 -7.46
CA PHE A 31 -16.65 10.98 -8.54
C PHE A 31 -17.84 10.74 -9.48
N ARG A 32 -17.54 10.71 -10.78
CA ARG A 32 -18.50 10.45 -11.85
C ARG A 32 -17.84 9.60 -12.93
N MET A 33 -18.21 8.32 -12.95
CA MET A 33 -17.59 7.28 -13.80
C MET A 33 -17.59 7.58 -15.31
N VAL A 34 -18.51 8.43 -15.79
CA VAL A 34 -18.72 8.70 -17.23
C VAL A 34 -17.96 9.94 -17.71
N GLU A 35 -17.29 10.68 -16.82
CA GLU A 35 -16.58 11.89 -17.19
C GLU A 35 -15.11 11.56 -17.51
N GLU A 36 -14.63 11.91 -18.71
CA GLU A 36 -13.19 11.91 -19.02
C GLU A 36 -12.54 13.13 -18.35
N VAL A 37 -12.29 13.02 -17.05
CA VAL A 37 -11.69 14.06 -16.23
C VAL A 37 -10.48 13.53 -15.47
N ASP A 38 -9.59 14.44 -15.06
CA ASP A 38 -8.56 14.11 -14.09
C ASP A 38 -9.23 13.94 -12.71
N HIS A 39 -9.57 12.69 -12.39
CA HIS A 39 -10.24 12.35 -11.12
C HIS A 39 -9.41 12.80 -9.90
N LEU A 40 -8.08 12.80 -10.00
CA LEU A 40 -7.23 13.27 -8.92
C LEU A 40 -7.34 14.79 -8.76
N ASP A 41 -7.41 15.56 -9.85
CA ASP A 41 -7.66 17.01 -9.79
C ASP A 41 -9.05 17.34 -9.22
N CYS A 42 -10.06 16.53 -9.54
CA CYS A 42 -11.38 16.59 -8.91
C CYS A 42 -11.28 16.36 -7.40
N LEU A 43 -10.67 15.27 -6.95
CA LEU A 43 -10.50 14.96 -5.53
C LEU A 43 -9.75 16.06 -4.76
N ARG A 44 -8.81 16.76 -5.41
CA ARG A 44 -8.11 17.90 -4.79
C ARG A 44 -9.02 19.04 -4.37
N TRP A 45 -10.24 19.15 -4.89
CA TRP A 45 -11.24 20.07 -4.36
C TRP A 45 -11.75 19.69 -2.98
N ILE A 46 -11.93 18.38 -2.72
CA ILE A 46 -12.37 17.88 -1.42
C ILE A 46 -11.20 17.88 -0.43
N PHE A 47 -10.00 17.54 -0.89
CA PHE A 47 -8.80 17.45 -0.06
C PHE A 47 -8.37 18.77 0.59
N VAL A 48 -8.87 19.90 0.09
CA VAL A 48 -8.58 21.22 0.67
C VAL A 48 -9.68 21.74 1.60
N CYS A 49 -10.77 20.99 1.76
CA CYS A 49 -11.83 21.28 2.73
C CYS A 49 -11.34 21.01 4.17
N GLY A 50 -12.10 21.47 5.16
CA GLY A 50 -11.83 21.20 6.57
C GLY A 50 -11.96 19.71 6.94
N GLU A 51 -11.47 19.37 8.14
CA GLU A 51 -11.45 18.01 8.69
C GLU A 51 -12.84 17.35 8.74
N SER A 52 -13.90 18.15 8.87
CA SER A 52 -15.28 17.66 8.84
C SER A 52 -15.67 16.95 7.54
N LYS A 53 -14.92 17.16 6.45
CA LYS A 53 -15.14 16.54 5.14
C LYS A 53 -14.18 15.38 4.85
N LEU A 54 -13.35 15.00 5.81
CA LEU A 54 -12.32 13.97 5.65
C LEU A 54 -12.89 12.60 5.27
N LEU A 55 -13.90 12.12 5.98
CA LEU A 55 -14.56 10.86 5.65
C LEU A 55 -15.17 10.86 4.25
N TYR A 56 -15.71 12.01 3.82
CA TYR A 56 -16.22 12.16 2.46
C TYR A 56 -15.09 12.10 1.43
N ALA A 57 -13.95 12.73 1.72
CA ALA A 57 -12.76 12.67 0.88
C ALA A 57 -12.28 11.23 0.66
N ILE A 58 -12.23 10.43 1.73
CA ILE A 58 -11.82 9.02 1.67
C ILE A 58 -12.86 8.20 0.90
N ALA A 59 -14.15 8.39 1.14
CA ALA A 59 -15.20 7.67 0.42
C ALA A 59 -15.18 7.92 -1.11
N GLU A 60 -14.95 9.16 -1.52
CA GLU A 60 -14.80 9.51 -2.94
C GLU A 60 -13.48 8.96 -3.51
N ALA A 61 -12.38 9.01 -2.74
CA ALA A 61 -11.12 8.39 -3.14
C ALA A 61 -11.27 6.88 -3.35
N ASN A 62 -11.95 6.15 -2.46
CA ASN A 62 -12.25 4.72 -2.65
C ASN A 62 -13.05 4.49 -3.93
N SER A 63 -14.02 5.37 -4.23
CA SER A 63 -14.81 5.27 -5.46
C SER A 63 -13.95 5.39 -6.73
N VAL A 64 -12.99 6.32 -6.73
CA VAL A 64 -12.01 6.49 -7.81
C VAL A 64 -11.05 5.30 -7.89
N ILE A 65 -10.53 4.83 -6.75
CA ILE A 65 -9.62 3.68 -6.69
C ILE A 65 -10.30 2.43 -7.23
N ARG A 66 -11.53 2.11 -6.80
CA ARG A 66 -12.32 0.99 -7.34
C ARG A 66 -12.44 1.07 -8.86
N HIS A 67 -12.74 2.25 -9.39
CA HIS A 67 -12.84 2.46 -10.83
C HIS A 67 -11.52 2.15 -11.55
N TYR A 68 -10.40 2.68 -11.06
CA TYR A 68 -9.08 2.42 -11.65
C TYR A 68 -8.65 0.96 -11.54
N LEU A 69 -8.92 0.29 -10.42
CA LEU A 69 -8.60 -1.12 -10.25
C LEU A 69 -9.43 -2.01 -11.21
N ILE A 70 -10.73 -1.73 -11.38
CA ILE A 70 -11.57 -2.44 -12.35
C ILE A 70 -11.11 -2.20 -13.79
N ALA A 71 -10.58 -1.00 -14.08
CA ALA A 71 -10.05 -0.63 -15.38
C ALA A 71 -8.57 -1.02 -15.59
N GLU A 72 -7.99 -1.85 -14.71
CA GLU A 72 -6.59 -2.30 -14.78
C GLU A 72 -5.60 -1.11 -14.93
N SER A 73 -5.87 -0.04 -14.19
CA SER A 73 -5.13 1.22 -14.19
C SER A 73 -4.47 1.45 -12.82
N GLU A 74 -3.59 0.54 -12.40
CA GLU A 74 -3.06 0.53 -11.04
C GLU A 74 -2.13 1.71 -10.75
N LYS A 75 -1.46 2.26 -11.77
CA LYS A 75 -0.62 3.46 -11.60
C LYS A 75 -1.45 4.66 -11.16
N GLU A 76 -2.63 4.81 -11.74
CA GLU A 76 -3.59 5.86 -11.42
C GLU A 76 -4.19 5.64 -10.02
N ALA A 77 -4.52 4.39 -9.67
CA ALA A 77 -4.96 4.04 -8.32
C ALA A 77 -3.90 4.37 -7.25
N ILE A 78 -2.64 3.99 -7.49
CA ILE A 78 -1.49 4.30 -6.62
C ILE A 78 -1.30 5.81 -6.49
N ALA A 79 -1.48 6.58 -7.56
CA ALA A 79 -1.36 8.04 -7.51
C ALA A 79 -2.40 8.67 -6.56
N VAL A 80 -3.62 8.13 -6.53
CA VAL A 80 -4.67 8.56 -5.58
C VAL A 80 -4.28 8.22 -4.14
N ILE A 81 -3.82 6.99 -3.88
CA ILE A 81 -3.40 6.56 -2.54
C ILE A 81 -2.26 7.42 -2.01
N ASN A 82 -1.19 7.58 -2.79
CA ASN A 82 -0.04 8.42 -2.42
C ASN A 82 -0.46 9.85 -2.10
N LYS A 83 -1.47 10.38 -2.82
CA LYS A 83 -1.99 11.70 -2.54
C LYS A 83 -2.71 11.75 -1.20
N CYS A 84 -3.55 10.77 -0.89
CA CYS A 84 -4.23 10.65 0.40
C CYS A 84 -3.24 10.50 1.57
N GLU A 85 -2.20 9.68 1.42
CA GLU A 85 -1.13 9.50 2.41
C GLU A 85 -0.35 10.80 2.65
N SER A 86 -0.01 11.54 1.58
CA SER A 86 0.68 12.84 1.71
C SER A 86 -0.10 13.87 2.52
N LEU A 87 -1.41 13.68 2.64
CA LEU A 87 -2.34 14.54 3.39
C LEU A 87 -2.65 13.98 4.79
N LYS A 88 -2.04 12.85 5.18
CA LYS A 88 -2.17 12.19 6.48
C LYS A 88 -3.61 11.78 6.86
N PHE A 89 -4.44 11.48 5.86
CA PHE A 89 -5.85 11.12 6.04
C PHE A 89 -6.08 9.81 6.80
N VAL A 90 -5.06 8.97 6.96
CA VAL A 90 -5.15 7.61 7.55
C VAL A 90 -4.94 7.60 9.08
N THR A 91 -4.63 8.76 9.70
CA THR A 91 -4.36 8.85 11.16
C THR A 91 -5.61 9.07 12.04
N VAL A 92 -6.81 8.74 11.55
CA VAL A 92 -8.08 9.28 12.09
C VAL A 92 -8.71 8.43 13.21
N LYS A 93 -8.03 7.39 13.73
CA LYS A 93 -8.59 6.55 14.80
C LYS A 93 -8.01 6.76 16.21
N ASN A 94 -7.28 7.84 16.50
CA ASN A 94 -6.66 8.06 17.83
C ASN A 94 -7.20 9.24 18.65
N SER A 95 -8.38 9.80 18.34
CA SER A 95 -8.94 10.85 19.21
C SER A 95 -10.47 10.85 19.25
N SER A 96 -11.05 9.91 19.99
CA SER A 96 -12.02 10.22 21.04
C SER A 96 -12.61 8.94 21.61
N GLU A 97 -12.33 8.69 22.89
CA GLU A 97 -13.22 7.94 23.77
C GLU A 97 -14.57 8.68 23.80
N SER A 98 -15.50 8.32 22.92
CA SER A 98 -16.88 8.74 23.04
C SER A 98 -17.81 7.65 22.50
N GLU A 99 -18.92 7.47 23.20
CA GLU A 99 -19.85 6.33 23.11
C GLU A 99 -20.23 5.92 21.67
N PRO A 100 -20.45 4.62 21.41
CA PRO A 100 -20.69 4.09 20.08
C PRO A 100 -22.05 4.60 19.56
N SER A 101 -22.00 5.62 18.72
CA SER A 101 -23.12 6.04 17.90
C SER A 101 -23.09 5.26 16.58
N ASN A 102 -24.25 4.96 15.98
CA ASN A 102 -24.36 4.28 14.67
C ASN A 102 -23.55 4.92 13.53
N PHE A 103 -23.02 6.14 13.70
CA PHE A 103 -22.11 6.80 12.78
C PHE A 103 -20.72 6.16 12.71
N ASP A 104 -20.30 5.48 13.78
CA ASP A 104 -18.96 4.91 13.92
C ASP A 104 -18.75 3.70 12.99
N GLY A 105 -19.82 2.93 12.72
CA GLY A 105 -19.77 1.79 11.80
C GLY A 105 -19.58 2.19 10.33
N ALA A 106 -20.26 3.25 9.86
CA ALA A 106 -20.15 3.69 8.47
C ALA A 106 -18.79 4.37 8.19
N ALA A 107 -18.26 5.10 9.16
CA ALA A 107 -16.92 5.68 9.08
C ALA A 107 -15.85 4.58 9.08
N GLY A 108 -16.00 3.55 9.92
CA GLY A 108 -15.13 2.38 9.94
C GLY A 108 -15.04 1.71 8.58
N VAL A 109 -16.18 1.40 7.95
CA VAL A 109 -16.22 0.73 6.63
C VAL A 109 -15.45 1.51 5.55
N VAL A 110 -15.57 2.84 5.52
CA VAL A 110 -14.88 3.68 4.52
C VAL A 110 -13.35 3.65 4.72
N VAL A 111 -12.91 3.71 5.98
CA VAL A 111 -11.48 3.66 6.32
C VAL A 111 -10.90 2.26 6.06
N ASP A 112 -11.63 1.22 6.48
CA ASP A 112 -11.22 -0.17 6.28
C ASP A 112 -11.11 -0.50 4.79
N GLU A 113 -12.04 -0.01 3.97
CA GLU A 113 -11.95 -0.14 2.51
C GLU A 113 -10.71 0.54 1.93
N PHE A 114 -10.39 1.76 2.38
CA PHE A 114 -9.19 2.46 1.93
C PHE A 114 -7.92 1.67 2.29
N ASN A 115 -7.84 1.17 3.53
CA ASN A 115 -6.72 0.34 3.99
C ASN A 115 -6.60 -0.95 3.16
N ASN A 116 -7.73 -1.58 2.81
CA ASN A 116 -7.75 -2.76 1.94
C ASN A 116 -7.21 -2.46 0.54
N HIS A 117 -7.48 -1.28 -0.02
CA HIS A 117 -6.87 -0.86 -1.29
C HIS A 117 -5.35 -0.67 -1.18
N CYS A 118 -4.87 -0.07 -0.09
CA CYS A 118 -3.44 0.05 0.19
C CYS A 118 -2.76 -1.33 0.26
N LEU A 119 -3.37 -2.26 1.00
CA LEU A 119 -2.90 -3.64 1.14
C LEU A 119 -2.83 -4.36 -0.20
N TYR A 120 -3.92 -4.29 -0.99
CA TYR A 120 -4.00 -4.92 -2.30
C TYR A 120 -2.88 -4.46 -3.24
N LEU A 121 -2.69 -3.14 -3.38
CA LEU A 121 -1.68 -2.58 -4.28
C LEU A 121 -0.25 -2.85 -3.79
N SER A 122 -0.04 -2.85 -2.48
CA SER A 122 1.26 -3.17 -1.88
C SER A 122 1.61 -4.66 -2.10
N ALA A 123 0.64 -5.56 -1.90
CA ALA A 123 0.81 -6.98 -2.21
C ALA A 123 1.09 -7.20 -3.71
N GLN A 124 0.37 -6.51 -4.59
CA GLN A 124 0.60 -6.59 -6.04
C GLN A 124 2.02 -6.13 -6.44
N ALA A 125 2.51 -5.04 -5.84
CA ALA A 125 3.87 -4.55 -6.07
C ALA A 125 4.93 -5.58 -5.63
N GLN A 126 4.72 -6.23 -4.49
CA GLN A 126 5.60 -7.31 -4.03
C GLN A 126 5.54 -8.51 -4.97
N CYS A 127 4.35 -8.95 -5.39
CA CYS A 127 4.20 -10.07 -6.33
C CYS A 127 4.94 -9.79 -7.64
N THR A 128 4.82 -8.56 -8.15
CA THR A 128 5.51 -8.12 -9.37
C THR A 128 7.03 -8.14 -9.18
N THR A 129 7.52 -7.64 -8.04
CA THR A 129 8.95 -7.65 -7.71
C THR A 129 9.49 -9.07 -7.62
N PHE A 130 8.78 -9.97 -6.93
CA PHE A 130 9.16 -11.38 -6.84
C PHE A 130 9.23 -12.05 -8.21
N ALA A 131 8.22 -11.85 -9.06
CA ALA A 131 8.22 -12.39 -10.42
C ALA A 131 9.42 -11.91 -11.25
N MET A 132 9.80 -10.63 -11.13
CA MET A 132 11.00 -10.09 -11.78
C MET A 132 12.29 -10.73 -11.25
N GLU A 133 12.42 -10.93 -9.94
CA GLU A 133 13.60 -11.58 -9.37
C GLU A 133 13.69 -13.05 -9.76
N CYS A 134 12.58 -13.79 -9.81
CA CYS A 134 12.55 -15.14 -10.37
C CYS A 134 13.02 -15.17 -11.83
N ALA A 135 12.57 -14.22 -12.66
CA ALA A 135 13.00 -14.12 -14.05
C ALA A 135 14.50 -13.82 -14.17
N ARG A 136 15.06 -12.96 -13.31
CA ARG A 136 16.50 -12.68 -13.25
C ARG A 136 17.31 -13.89 -12.81
N ALA A 137 16.88 -14.59 -11.76
CA ALA A 137 17.51 -15.81 -11.30
C ALA A 137 17.52 -16.88 -12.40
N GLN A 138 16.40 -17.02 -13.13
CA GLN A 138 16.31 -17.93 -14.26
C GLN A 138 17.27 -17.54 -15.40
N ALA A 139 17.36 -16.26 -15.74
CA ALA A 139 18.27 -15.78 -16.78
C ALA A 139 19.74 -15.99 -16.40
N ALA A 140 20.09 -15.77 -15.12
CA ALA A 140 21.42 -16.02 -14.61
C ALA A 140 21.78 -17.52 -14.65
N ALA A 141 20.85 -18.39 -14.25
CA ALA A 141 21.05 -19.84 -14.30
C ALA A 141 21.23 -20.34 -15.74
N ASN A 142 20.43 -19.85 -16.69
CA ASN A 142 20.57 -20.21 -18.11
C ASN A 142 21.93 -19.79 -18.66
N LYS A 143 22.41 -18.59 -18.32
CA LYS A 143 23.72 -18.10 -18.76
C LYS A 143 24.86 -18.98 -18.26
N VAL A 144 24.81 -19.42 -17.00
CA VAL A 144 25.82 -20.35 -16.45
C VAL A 144 25.76 -21.70 -17.16
N ALA A 145 24.56 -22.22 -17.44
CA ALA A 145 24.39 -23.49 -18.16
C ALA A 145 24.92 -23.43 -19.61
N GLU A 146 24.76 -22.30 -20.29
CA GLU A 146 25.34 -22.05 -21.64
C GLU A 146 26.87 -21.91 -21.61
N GLU A 147 27.44 -21.34 -20.54
CA GLU A 147 28.88 -21.21 -20.35
C GLU A 147 29.54 -22.56 -19.96
N GLU A 148 28.80 -23.48 -19.34
CA GLU A 148 29.27 -24.81 -18.90
C GLU A 148 28.99 -25.97 -19.88
N GLU A 149 28.46 -25.69 -21.08
CA GLU A 149 28.08 -26.69 -22.10
C GLU A 149 29.24 -27.57 -22.63
N GLY A 150 30.46 -27.41 -22.09
CA GLY A 150 31.65 -28.21 -22.39
C GLY A 150 32.14 -29.15 -21.27
N SER A 151 31.47 -29.23 -20.12
CA SER A 151 31.95 -29.99 -18.94
C SER A 151 30.98 -31.07 -18.48
N GLU A 152 31.53 -32.18 -17.98
CA GLU A 152 30.88 -33.45 -17.72
C GLU A 152 29.69 -33.40 -16.76
N TRP A 153 28.79 -34.37 -16.94
CA TRP A 153 27.48 -34.55 -16.31
C TRP A 153 27.42 -34.51 -14.76
N SER A 154 28.56 -34.43 -14.05
CA SER A 154 28.57 -34.35 -12.58
C SER A 154 28.19 -32.96 -12.03
N GLN A 155 28.36 -31.88 -12.79
CA GLN A 155 28.03 -30.50 -12.37
C GLN A 155 26.52 -30.18 -12.41
N ARG A 156 25.74 -31.01 -13.11
CA ARG A 156 24.30 -30.76 -13.33
C ARG A 156 23.46 -30.85 -12.05
N ASN A 157 23.84 -31.72 -11.11
CA ASN A 157 23.16 -31.85 -9.81
C ASN A 157 23.45 -30.68 -8.86
N ASP A 158 24.65 -30.11 -8.90
CA ASP A 158 25.03 -28.96 -8.06
C ASP A 158 24.38 -27.66 -8.57
N LEU A 159 24.25 -27.49 -9.89
CA LEU A 159 23.50 -26.39 -10.51
C LEU A 159 21.99 -26.45 -10.20
N ASP A 160 21.40 -27.64 -10.23
CA ASP A 160 19.99 -27.83 -9.86
C ASP A 160 19.74 -27.57 -8.36
N TRP A 161 20.72 -27.90 -7.49
CA TRP A 161 20.67 -27.55 -6.08
C TRP A 161 20.81 -26.03 -5.84
N ALA A 162 21.79 -25.38 -6.47
CA ALA A 162 21.98 -23.93 -6.37
C ALA A 162 20.76 -23.14 -6.86
N ARG A 163 20.12 -23.60 -7.94
CA ARG A 163 18.86 -23.04 -8.46
C ARG A 163 17.70 -23.24 -7.48
N SER A 164 17.57 -24.45 -6.92
CA SER A 164 16.51 -24.76 -5.96
C SER A 164 16.65 -23.93 -4.68
N GLU A 165 17.88 -23.74 -4.21
CA GLU A 165 18.20 -22.95 -3.02
C GLU A 165 17.94 -21.45 -3.23
N GLN A 166 18.31 -20.91 -4.40
CA GLN A 166 17.99 -19.51 -4.75
C GLN A 166 16.48 -19.26 -4.81
N LEU A 167 15.72 -20.19 -5.41
CA LEU A 167 14.24 -20.10 -5.45
C LEU A 167 13.61 -20.25 -4.07
N ARG A 168 14.18 -21.08 -3.20
CA ARG A 168 13.77 -21.23 -1.79
C ARG A 168 13.93 -19.91 -1.05
N VAL A 169 15.13 -19.33 -1.06
CA VAL A 169 15.44 -18.05 -0.38
C VAL A 169 14.58 -16.90 -0.92
N LEU A 170 14.38 -16.83 -2.24
CA LEU A 170 13.51 -15.82 -2.86
C LEU A 170 12.07 -15.92 -2.35
N ARG A 171 11.52 -17.14 -2.26
CA ARG A 171 10.17 -17.39 -1.79
C ARG A 171 10.01 -17.05 -0.31
N GLU A 172 10.98 -17.40 0.52
CA GLU A 172 10.98 -17.09 1.96
C GLU A 172 11.02 -15.58 2.19
N ARG A 173 11.89 -14.84 1.47
CA ARG A 173 11.94 -13.38 1.53
C ARG A 173 10.63 -12.72 1.07
N PHE A 174 9.99 -13.27 0.05
CA PHE A 174 8.71 -12.76 -0.44
C PHE A 174 7.58 -12.95 0.57
N TYR A 175 7.47 -14.14 1.16
CA TYR A 175 6.51 -14.40 2.22
C TYR A 175 6.79 -13.56 3.47
N ALA A 176 8.05 -13.40 3.86
CA ALA A 176 8.44 -12.52 4.95
C ALA A 176 8.04 -11.06 4.66
N SER A 177 8.24 -10.58 3.43
CA SER A 177 7.85 -9.22 3.03
C SER A 177 6.34 -8.99 3.11
N ILE A 178 5.52 -9.92 2.59
CA ILE A 178 4.06 -9.86 2.71
C ILE A 178 3.63 -9.90 4.17
N LEU A 179 4.23 -10.79 4.97
CA LEU A 179 3.89 -10.96 6.36
C LEU A 179 4.26 -9.72 7.19
N ASN A 180 5.41 -9.09 6.92
CA ASN A 180 5.82 -7.83 7.56
C ASN A 180 4.86 -6.68 7.23
N MET A 181 4.39 -6.62 5.98
CA MET A 181 3.38 -5.65 5.54
C MET A 181 2.05 -5.86 6.27
N LEU A 182 1.56 -7.10 6.31
CA LEU A 182 0.35 -7.47 7.04
C LEU A 182 0.47 -7.13 8.53
N LEU A 183 1.59 -7.44 9.17
CA LEU A 183 1.83 -7.13 10.59
C LEU A 183 1.88 -5.62 10.86
N ARG A 184 2.56 -4.85 9.99
CA ARG A 184 2.65 -3.40 10.10
C ARG A 184 1.26 -2.76 9.97
N ASP A 185 0.47 -3.20 9.00
CA ASP A 185 -0.82 -2.60 8.68
C ASP A 185 -1.93 -3.07 9.64
N LEU A 186 -1.90 -4.33 10.09
CA LEU A 186 -2.77 -4.79 11.18
C LEU A 186 -2.45 -4.12 12.51
N GLY A 187 -1.16 -3.83 12.77
CA GLY A 187 -0.73 -3.01 13.90
C GLY A 187 -1.23 -1.57 13.82
N MET A 188 -1.34 -1.00 12.62
CA MET A 188 -1.97 0.30 12.40
C MET A 188 -3.51 0.27 12.58
N CYS A 189 -4.13 -0.91 12.46
CA CYS A 189 -5.57 -1.11 12.65
C CYS A 189 -5.95 -1.53 14.08
N ASP A 190 -4.99 -1.66 15.01
CA ASP A 190 -5.17 -2.19 16.38
C ASP A 190 -5.89 -3.56 16.44
N ASP A 191 -5.83 -4.33 15.35
CA ASP A 191 -6.43 -5.67 15.30
C ASP A 191 -5.45 -6.71 15.85
N ALA A 192 -5.30 -6.67 17.17
CA ALA A 192 -4.46 -7.61 17.91
C ALA A 192 -4.87 -9.08 17.69
N THR A 193 -6.12 -9.35 17.31
CA THR A 193 -6.60 -10.72 17.10
C THR A 193 -6.08 -11.26 15.77
N ALA A 194 -6.17 -10.46 14.71
CA ALA A 194 -5.59 -10.82 13.42
C ALA A 194 -4.06 -10.98 13.47
N ILE A 195 -3.36 -10.19 14.30
CA ILE A 195 -1.92 -10.34 14.54
C ILE A 195 -1.61 -11.68 15.22
N LEU A 196 -2.40 -12.06 16.24
CA LEU A 196 -2.24 -13.33 16.95
C LEU A 196 -2.51 -14.54 16.03
N ASP A 197 -3.46 -14.41 15.09
CA ASP A 197 -3.77 -15.45 14.10
C ASP A 197 -2.66 -15.64 13.05
N LEU A 198 -1.76 -14.66 12.89
CA LEU A 198 -0.57 -14.76 12.04
C LEU A 198 0.64 -15.37 12.75
N LEU A 199 0.65 -15.46 14.09
CA LEU A 199 1.76 -16.06 14.85
C LEU A 199 2.06 -17.52 14.47
N PRO A 200 1.08 -18.40 14.20
CA PRO A 200 1.35 -19.75 13.74
C PRO A 200 2.05 -19.80 12.37
N VAL A 201 1.77 -18.83 11.49
CA VAL A 201 2.44 -18.72 10.18
C VAL A 201 3.88 -18.22 10.34
N LEU A 202 4.12 -17.33 11.32
CA LEU A 202 5.46 -16.89 11.70
C LEU A 202 6.30 -18.01 12.33
N ALA A 203 5.64 -18.88 13.10
CA ALA A 203 6.27 -19.99 13.81
C ALA A 203 6.36 -21.29 12.99
N ASP A 204 5.99 -21.24 11.70
CA ASP A 204 6.06 -22.39 10.80
C ASP A 204 7.54 -22.70 10.48
N GLU A 205 8.05 -23.80 11.06
CA GLU A 205 9.43 -24.27 10.91
C GLU A 205 9.75 -24.68 9.45
N ASP A 206 8.74 -24.99 8.62
CA ASP A 206 8.94 -25.34 7.22
C ASP A 206 9.18 -24.10 6.34
N LEU A 207 8.74 -22.92 6.79
CA LEU A 207 8.89 -21.64 6.09
C LEU A 207 9.99 -20.75 6.71
N ASP A 208 10.33 -20.98 7.98
CA ASP A 208 11.35 -20.26 8.77
C ASP A 208 11.27 -18.71 8.65
N LEU A 209 10.06 -18.17 8.50
CA LEU A 209 9.85 -16.75 8.19
C LEU A 209 10.31 -15.82 9.34
N TYR A 210 10.27 -16.31 10.57
CA TYR A 210 10.72 -15.58 11.75
C TYR A 210 12.22 -15.24 11.70
N THR A 211 13.08 -16.16 11.25
CA THR A 211 14.53 -15.89 11.16
C THR A 211 14.84 -14.87 10.07
N VAL A 212 14.15 -14.94 8.92
CA VAL A 212 14.27 -13.97 7.83
C VAL A 212 13.84 -12.57 8.27
N LEU A 213 12.71 -12.46 8.98
CA LEU A 213 12.23 -11.17 9.52
C LEU A 213 13.17 -10.58 10.57
N MET A 214 13.74 -11.42 11.45
CA MET A 214 14.72 -10.99 12.44
C MET A 214 16.00 -10.48 11.79
N LEU A 215 16.48 -11.13 10.71
CA LEU A 215 17.66 -10.70 9.97
C LEU A 215 17.45 -9.31 9.32
N ASP A 216 16.29 -9.06 8.71
CA ASP A 216 15.99 -7.75 8.10
C ASP A 216 15.90 -6.62 9.15
N ILE A 217 15.41 -6.91 10.37
CA ILE A 217 15.36 -5.95 11.49
C ILE A 217 16.78 -5.63 12.01
N TYR A 218 17.63 -6.65 12.13
CA TYR A 218 19.02 -6.48 12.59
C TYR A 218 19.89 -5.77 11.54
N GLU A 219 19.78 -6.10 10.24
CA GLU A 219 20.49 -5.39 9.17
C GLU A 219 20.00 -3.94 8.99
N GLY A 220 18.72 -3.68 9.29
CA GLY A 220 18.15 -2.32 9.35
C GLY A 220 18.66 -1.49 10.54
N SER A 221 18.96 -2.13 11.67
CA SER A 221 19.51 -1.50 12.89
C SER A 221 20.96 -1.04 12.70
N ASP A 222 21.80 -1.82 12.02
CA ASP A 222 23.19 -1.45 11.78
C ASP A 222 23.33 -0.20 10.88
N ARG A 223 22.39 0.01 9.95
CA ARG A 223 22.32 1.24 9.15
C ARG A 223 21.93 2.48 9.95
N ILE A 224 21.26 2.34 11.09
CA ILE A 224 20.91 3.46 11.98
C ILE A 224 22.08 3.77 12.92
N HIS A 225 22.85 2.76 13.33
CA HIS A 225 24.04 2.97 14.16
C HIS A 225 25.19 3.66 13.38
N ASP A 226 25.37 3.32 12.10
CA ASP A 226 26.35 3.98 11.23
C ASP A 226 25.93 5.38 10.77
N ALA A 227 24.65 5.75 10.92
CA ALA A 227 24.17 7.11 10.65
C ALA A 227 24.33 8.06 11.85
N PHE A 228 24.67 7.54 13.04
CA PHE A 228 24.77 8.30 14.29
C PHE A 228 26.12 8.11 15.03
N CYS A 229 27.15 7.59 14.37
CA CYS A 229 28.54 7.58 14.85
C CYS A 229 29.46 8.31 13.88
#